data_AF-A0A3A8ZJE3-F1
#
_entry.id   AF-A0A3A8ZJE3-F1
#
_cell.length_a   1.000
_cell.length_b   1.000
_cell.length_c   1.000
_cell.angle_alpha   90.00
_cell.angle_beta   90.00
_cell.angle_gamma   90.00
#
_symmetry.space_group_name_H-M   'P 1'
#
loop_
_entity.id
_entity.type
_entity.pdbx_description
1 polymer ?
#
loop_
_entity_poly.entity_id
_entity_poly.type
_entity_poly.pdbx_seq_one_letter_code
_entity_poly.pdbx_strand_id
1 'polypeptide(L)'
;MKNGSDNYWHQVLHWEAQGLRHPLWRRIVFNMAVSNTDDHLRNHGFVLSGEGWKLSPVYDVNPDADGDVLSLNVDKDNNLIDYSLALSVSKMYEMSREQAEKVLDEIKGTVESNWKKLAQKYGLHRGEIERMMPAFDMNFKE
;
A
#
# COMPACT_ATOMS: atom_id res chain seq x y z
N MET A 1 7.05 -19.53 29.18
CA MET A 1 6.46 -18.18 29.05
C MET A 1 7.26 -17.43 28.00
N LYS A 2 6.74 -17.31 26.78
CA LYS A 2 7.35 -16.49 25.71
C LYS A 2 6.43 -15.31 25.47
N ASN A 3 6.99 -14.12 25.65
CA ASN A 3 6.30 -12.83 25.59
C ASN A 3 5.66 -12.62 24.22
N GLY A 4 4.38 -12.30 24.24
CA GLY A 4 3.64 -11.79 23.09
C GLY A 4 3.81 -10.28 23.03
N SER A 5 4.51 -9.80 22.01
CA SER A 5 4.43 -8.41 21.53
C SER A 5 5.31 -8.25 20.29
N ASP A 6 4.93 -8.84 19.15
CA ASP A 6 5.40 -8.42 17.82
C ASP A 6 4.56 -9.13 16.75
N ASN A 7 3.35 -8.63 16.49
CA ASN A 7 2.48 -9.24 15.49
C ASN A 7 1.59 -8.25 14.71
N TYR A 8 2.04 -7.00 14.54
CA TYR A 8 1.35 -6.03 13.70
C TYR A 8 1.75 -6.13 12.21
N TRP A 9 2.97 -6.60 11.90
CA TRP A 9 3.44 -6.76 10.52
C TRP A 9 3.03 -8.08 9.86
N HIS A 10 2.84 -9.14 10.65
CA HIS A 10 2.48 -10.47 10.13
C HIS A 10 1.05 -10.56 9.57
N GLN A 11 0.17 -9.61 9.89
CA GLN A 11 -1.20 -9.59 9.34
C GLN A 11 -1.27 -9.10 7.90
N VAL A 12 -0.22 -8.47 7.39
CA VAL A 12 -0.11 -8.08 5.97
C VAL A 12 0.38 -9.26 5.10
N LEU A 13 0.84 -10.36 5.70
CA LEU A 13 1.65 -11.39 5.01
C LEU A 13 0.97 -12.75 4.75
N HIS A 14 -0.24 -13.01 5.24
CA HIS A 14 -0.98 -14.26 4.95
C HIS A 14 -2.33 -14.01 4.30
N TRP A 15 -2.33 -13.90 2.97
CA TRP A 15 -3.51 -13.64 2.15
C TRP A 15 -3.63 -14.72 1.06
N GLU A 16 -3.50 -15.98 1.46
CA GLU A 16 -3.33 -17.12 0.55
C GLU A 16 -4.59 -17.57 -0.19
N ALA A 17 -5.74 -16.92 0.02
CA ALA A 17 -7.03 -17.35 -0.55
C ALA A 17 -7.58 -16.43 -1.65
N GLN A 18 -6.95 -15.30 -1.94
CA GLN A 18 -7.40 -14.35 -2.96
C GLN A 18 -6.37 -14.38 -4.08
N GLY A 19 -6.74 -14.81 -5.29
CA GLY A 19 -5.83 -14.86 -6.43
C GLY A 19 -5.12 -13.53 -6.68
N LEU A 20 -4.17 -13.49 -7.63
CA LEU A 20 -3.28 -12.36 -7.91
C LEU A 20 -3.93 -10.96 -7.93
N ARG A 21 -5.20 -10.86 -8.34
CA ARG A 21 -5.90 -9.58 -8.54
C ARG A 21 -6.11 -8.76 -7.26
N HIS A 22 -6.69 -9.33 -6.21
CA HIS A 22 -6.96 -8.56 -4.99
C HIS A 22 -5.67 -7.99 -4.36
N PRO A 23 -4.59 -8.78 -4.21
CA PRO A 23 -3.31 -8.25 -3.72
C PRO A 23 -2.71 -7.16 -4.61
N LEU A 24 -2.85 -7.24 -5.94
CA LEU A 24 -2.39 -6.17 -6.84
C LEU A 24 -3.16 -4.87 -6.62
N TRP A 25 -4.48 -4.92 -6.51
CA TRP A 25 -5.28 -3.72 -6.23
C TRP A 25 -4.91 -3.08 -4.89
N ARG A 26 -4.68 -3.92 -3.87
CA ARG A 26 -4.19 -3.45 -2.55
C ARG A 26 -2.85 -2.74 -2.63
N ARG A 27 -1.93 -3.18 -3.49
CA ARG A 27 -0.64 -2.50 -3.70
C ARG A 27 -0.84 -1.10 -4.28
N ILE A 28 -1.73 -0.94 -5.26
CA ILE A 28 -2.07 0.39 -5.82
C ILE A 28 -2.52 1.32 -4.70
N VAL A 29 -3.51 0.90 -3.90
CA VAL A 29 -4.05 1.70 -2.80
C VAL A 29 -3.01 1.97 -1.73
N PHE A 30 -2.16 0.99 -1.41
CA PHE A 30 -1.08 1.18 -0.44
C PHE A 30 -0.05 2.20 -0.94
N ASN A 31 0.36 2.15 -2.21
CA ASN A 31 1.29 3.11 -2.79
C ASN A 31 0.72 4.53 -2.74
N MET A 32 -0.58 4.70 -3.06
CA MET A 32 -1.28 5.98 -2.89
C MET A 32 -1.27 6.47 -1.44
N ALA A 33 -1.49 5.55 -0.48
CA ALA A 33 -1.58 5.90 0.94
C ALA A 33 -0.27 6.35 1.57
N VAL A 34 0.87 6.03 0.94
CA VAL A 34 2.20 6.41 1.42
C VAL A 34 2.98 7.24 0.41
N SER A 35 2.32 7.76 -0.64
CA SER A 35 2.97 8.46 -1.75
C SER A 35 4.20 7.72 -2.31
N ASN A 36 4.13 6.39 -2.45
CA ASN A 36 5.19 5.60 -3.06
C ASN A 36 5.05 5.68 -4.59
N THR A 37 5.74 6.65 -5.19
CA THR A 37 5.64 6.96 -6.62
C THR A 37 6.52 6.05 -7.49
N ASP A 38 7.54 5.41 -6.92
CA ASP A 38 8.54 4.59 -7.66
C ASP A 38 8.23 3.08 -7.70
N ASP A 39 6.96 2.66 -7.62
CA ASP A 39 6.56 1.24 -7.76
C ASP A 39 6.50 0.76 -9.22
N HIS A 40 7.66 0.70 -9.88
CA HIS A 40 7.75 0.23 -11.26
C HIS A 40 7.65 -1.30 -11.38
N LEU A 41 7.42 -1.85 -12.58
CA LEU A 41 7.22 -3.29 -12.81
C LEU A 41 8.31 -4.21 -12.21
N ARG A 42 9.54 -3.74 -12.05
CA ARG A 42 10.62 -4.53 -11.40
C ARG A 42 10.44 -4.70 -9.89
N ASN A 43 9.57 -3.92 -9.25
CA ASN A 43 9.22 -4.01 -7.83
C ASN A 43 8.04 -4.99 -7.59
N HIS A 44 7.59 -5.67 -8.64
CA HIS A 44 6.61 -6.74 -8.58
C HIS A 44 7.31 -8.10 -8.75
N GLY A 45 7.60 -8.73 -7.61
CA GLY A 45 8.13 -10.09 -7.58
C GLY A 45 7.04 -11.16 -7.52
N PHE A 46 7.38 -12.36 -7.97
CA PHE A 46 6.57 -13.56 -7.79
C PHE A 46 7.42 -14.66 -7.15
N VAL A 47 6.86 -15.35 -6.16
CA VAL A 47 7.50 -16.46 -5.46
C VAL A 47 6.88 -17.76 -5.94
N LEU A 48 7.69 -18.70 -6.42
CA LEU A 48 7.25 -20.04 -6.78
C LEU A 48 7.15 -20.90 -5.51
N SER A 49 5.97 -21.46 -5.28
CA SER A 49 5.67 -22.38 -4.17
C SER A 49 5.14 -23.71 -4.70
N GLY A 50 4.92 -24.69 -3.81
CA GLY A 50 4.28 -25.96 -4.17
C GLY A 50 2.85 -25.80 -4.72
N GLU A 51 2.21 -24.65 -4.47
CA GLU A 51 0.88 -24.29 -4.97
C GLU A 51 0.94 -23.43 -6.24
N GLY A 52 2.14 -23.21 -6.80
CA GLY A 52 2.38 -22.37 -7.97
C GLY A 52 2.93 -20.99 -7.62
N TRP A 53 2.85 -20.08 -8.59
CA TRP A 53 3.33 -18.70 -8.46
C TRP A 53 2.37 -17.86 -7.61
N LYS A 54 2.93 -17.23 -6.58
CA LYS A 54 2.22 -16.25 -5.74
C LYS A 54 2.88 -14.88 -5.90
N LEU A 55 2.09 -13.82 -5.81
CA LEU A 55 2.65 -12.46 -5.71
C LEU A 55 3.52 -12.39 -4.46
N SER A 56 4.72 -11.81 -4.57
CA SER A 56 5.58 -11.62 -3.41
C SER A 56 4.92 -10.67 -2.38
N PRO A 57 5.43 -10.60 -1.14
CA PRO A 57 5.26 -9.40 -0.34
C PRO A 57 5.76 -8.15 -1.09
N VAL A 58 5.24 -6.98 -0.75
CA VAL A 58 5.79 -5.71 -1.26
C VAL A 58 7.21 -5.50 -0.73
N TYR A 59 8.07 -4.91 -1.54
CA TYR A 59 9.46 -4.56 -1.20
C TYR A 59 9.83 -3.25 -1.91
N ASP A 60 10.95 -2.65 -1.49
CA ASP A 60 11.45 -1.40 -2.06
C ASP A 60 10.42 -0.25 -2.08
N VAL A 61 9.72 -0.10 -0.94
CA VAL A 61 8.74 0.98 -0.74
C VAL A 61 9.46 2.21 -0.22
N ASN A 62 9.34 3.32 -0.95
CA ASN A 62 9.96 4.59 -0.57
C ASN A 62 8.93 5.73 -0.63
N PRO A 63 8.30 6.08 0.52
CA PRO A 63 7.40 7.22 0.60
C PRO A 63 8.07 8.52 0.13
N ASP A 64 7.42 9.25 -0.78
CA ASP A 64 7.91 10.52 -1.31
C ASP A 64 7.03 11.68 -0.83
N ALA A 65 7.63 12.62 -0.09
CA ALA A 65 6.90 13.79 0.42
C ALA A 65 6.54 14.79 -0.69
N ASP A 66 7.29 14.78 -1.79
CA ASP A 66 7.07 15.65 -2.94
C ASP A 66 6.40 14.90 -4.10
N GLY A 67 6.06 13.62 -3.91
CA GLY A 67 5.47 12.76 -4.92
C GLY A 67 3.99 13.06 -5.20
N ASP A 68 3.65 13.15 -6.48
CA ASP A 68 2.34 13.58 -7.00
C ASP A 68 1.62 12.50 -7.83
N VAL A 69 2.36 11.66 -8.58
CA VAL A 69 1.82 10.61 -9.44
C VAL A 69 2.52 9.26 -9.28
N LEU A 70 1.80 8.17 -9.53
CA LEU A 70 2.36 6.81 -9.53
C LEU A 70 3.17 6.55 -10.82
N SER A 71 4.20 5.71 -10.74
CA SER A 71 4.98 5.28 -11.92
C SER A 71 4.22 4.39 -12.90
N LEU A 72 3.14 3.75 -12.47
CA LEU A 72 2.26 2.94 -13.31
C LEU A 72 0.84 3.52 -13.33
N ASN A 73 0.17 3.40 -14.48
CA ASN A 73 -1.23 3.82 -14.58
C ASN A 73 -2.15 2.94 -13.71
N VAL A 74 -3.09 3.59 -13.05
CA VAL A 74 -4.16 2.97 -12.26
C VAL A 74 -5.25 2.46 -13.19
N ASP A 75 -5.63 3.28 -14.17
CA ASP A 75 -6.48 2.89 -15.30
C ASP A 75 -5.66 2.81 -16.59
N LYS A 76 -6.30 2.99 -17.74
CA LYS A 76 -5.61 2.93 -19.03
C LYS A 76 -4.59 4.07 -19.21
N ASP A 77 -4.92 5.28 -18.77
CA ASP A 77 -4.26 6.52 -19.17
C ASP A 77 -3.94 7.46 -17.98
N ASN A 78 -4.32 7.09 -16.74
CA ASN A 78 -4.22 7.92 -15.56
C ASN A 78 -3.46 7.21 -14.41
N ASN A 79 -2.51 7.92 -13.80
CA ASN A 79 -1.64 7.49 -12.70
C ASN A 79 -1.71 8.40 -11.46
N LEU A 80 -2.72 9.27 -11.37
CA LEU A 80 -2.89 10.17 -10.23
C LEU A 80 -3.06 9.40 -8.92
N ILE A 81 -2.59 10.00 -7.82
CA ILE A 81 -2.91 9.56 -6.46
C ILE A 81 -4.34 10.00 -6.12
N ASP A 82 -5.30 9.22 -6.61
CA ASP A 82 -6.74 9.41 -6.43
C ASP A 82 -7.44 8.10 -6.05
N TYR A 83 -8.01 8.07 -4.85
CA TYR A 83 -8.76 6.90 -4.39
C TYR A 83 -10.06 6.67 -5.16
N SER A 84 -10.66 7.72 -5.73
CA SER A 84 -11.82 7.59 -6.62
C SER A 84 -11.44 6.84 -7.89
N LEU A 85 -10.26 7.14 -8.44
CA LEU A 85 -9.67 6.43 -9.57
C LEU A 85 -9.39 4.97 -9.21
N ALA A 86 -8.77 4.68 -8.07
CA ALA A 86 -8.55 3.31 -7.61
C ALA A 86 -9.86 2.51 -7.45
N LEU A 87 -10.89 3.13 -6.87
CA LEU A 87 -12.22 2.52 -6.73
C LEU A 87 -12.86 2.24 -8.09
N SER A 88 -12.67 3.12 -9.08
CA SER A 88 -13.25 2.95 -10.42
C SER A 88 -12.76 1.68 -11.13
N VAL A 89 -11.53 1.25 -10.84
CA VAL A 89 -10.90 0.06 -11.44
C VAL A 89 -11.08 -1.23 -10.64
N SER A 90 -11.65 -1.16 -9.43
CA SER A 90 -11.80 -2.30 -8.51
C SER A 90 -12.43 -3.56 -9.14
N LYS A 91 -13.41 -3.38 -10.02
CA LYS A 91 -14.08 -4.48 -10.72
C LYS A 91 -13.13 -5.29 -11.64
N MET A 92 -12.10 -4.66 -12.22
CA MET A 92 -11.07 -5.36 -13.00
C MET A 92 -10.23 -6.32 -12.15
N TYR A 93 -10.21 -6.06 -10.84
CA TYR A 93 -9.54 -6.87 -9.84
C TYR A 93 -10.49 -7.84 -9.12
N GLU A 94 -11.68 -8.08 -9.68
CA GLU A 94 -12.70 -9.00 -9.15
C GLU A 94 -13.28 -8.59 -7.78
N MET A 95 -13.16 -7.31 -7.42
CA MET A 95 -13.74 -6.76 -6.20
C MET A 95 -15.04 -6.02 -6.49
N SER A 96 -16.06 -6.21 -5.65
CA SER A 96 -17.21 -5.30 -5.60
C SER A 96 -16.77 -3.94 -5.07
N ARG A 97 -17.56 -2.90 -5.34
CA ARG A 97 -17.26 -1.56 -4.85
C ARG A 97 -17.22 -1.53 -3.31
N GLU A 98 -18.16 -2.19 -2.66
CA GLU A 98 -18.26 -2.27 -1.20
C GLU A 98 -17.05 -2.99 -0.59
N GLN A 99 -16.57 -4.06 -1.25
CA GLN A 99 -15.33 -4.74 -0.83
C GLN A 99 -14.11 -3.84 -0.99
N ALA A 100 -14.02 -3.11 -2.10
CA ALA A 100 -12.92 -2.19 -2.38
C ALA A 100 -12.90 -1.01 -1.40
N GLU A 101 -14.05 -0.41 -1.10
CA GLU A 101 -14.21 0.66 -0.10
C GLU A 101 -13.77 0.18 1.30
N LYS A 102 -14.23 -1.01 1.71
CA LYS A 102 -13.79 -1.60 2.98
C LYS A 102 -12.27 -1.78 3.05
N VAL A 103 -11.67 -2.31 1.98
CA VAL A 103 -10.21 -2.51 1.92
C VAL A 103 -9.45 -1.18 1.91
N LEU A 104 -9.96 -0.19 1.18
CA LEU A 104 -9.41 1.15 1.14
C LEU A 104 -9.35 1.74 2.56
N ASP A 105 -10.46 1.69 3.29
CA ASP A 105 -10.54 2.19 4.66
C ASP A 105 -9.60 1.43 5.61
N GLU A 106 -9.51 0.11 5.46
CA GLU A 106 -8.56 -0.71 6.23
C GLU A 106 -7.10 -0.28 6.00
N ILE A 107 -6.70 -0.04 4.75
CA ILE A 107 -5.33 0.38 4.40
C ILE A 107 -5.06 1.78 4.94
N LYS A 108 -5.95 2.75 4.68
CA LYS A 108 -5.79 4.13 5.16
C LYS A 108 -5.71 4.19 6.68
N GLY A 109 -6.64 3.52 7.37
CA GLY A 109 -6.65 3.47 8.84
C GLY A 109 -5.40 2.81 9.41
N THR A 110 -4.87 1.79 8.74
CA THR A 110 -3.61 1.14 9.13
C THR A 110 -2.41 2.08 8.97
N VAL A 111 -2.28 2.76 7.83
CA VAL A 111 -1.19 3.71 7.59
C VAL A 111 -1.26 4.86 8.60
N GLU A 112 -2.41 5.52 8.72
CA GLU A 112 -2.64 6.65 9.61
C GLU A 112 -2.28 6.32 11.06
N SER A 113 -2.75 5.17 11.54
CA SER A 113 -2.61 4.78 12.95
C SER A 113 -1.19 4.39 13.34
N ASN A 114 -0.31 4.09 12.37
CA ASN A 114 0.97 3.43 12.63
C ASN A 114 2.19 4.21 12.15
N TRP A 115 2.14 4.95 11.03
CA TRP A 115 3.37 5.45 10.38
C TRP A 115 4.23 6.32 11.31
N LYS A 116 3.62 7.27 12.05
CA LYS A 116 4.35 8.13 13.01
C LYS A 116 4.93 7.32 14.16
N LYS A 117 4.17 6.36 14.70
CA LYS A 117 4.60 5.51 15.81
C LYS A 117 5.78 4.64 15.40
N LEU A 118 5.76 4.14 14.17
CA LEU A 118 6.85 3.34 13.60
C LEU A 118 8.08 4.20 13.36
N ALA A 119 7.94 5.38 12.77
CA ALA A 119 9.05 6.31 12.59
C ALA A 119 9.74 6.65 13.93
N GLN A 120 8.95 6.94 14.97
CA GLN A 120 9.46 7.16 16.33
C GLN A 120 10.14 5.90 16.90
N LYS A 121 9.52 4.72 16.75
CA LYS A 121 10.07 3.43 17.20
C LYS A 121 11.44 3.16 16.59
N TYR A 122 11.65 3.54 15.33
CA TYR A 122 12.91 3.36 14.62
C TYR A 122 13.88 4.56 14.75
N GLY A 123 13.58 5.52 15.62
CA GLY A 123 14.52 6.56 16.03
C GLY A 123 14.52 7.82 15.17
N LEU A 124 13.56 8.01 14.27
CA LEU A 124 13.44 9.26 13.50
C LEU A 124 13.07 10.41 14.46
N HIS A 125 13.79 11.52 14.32
CA HIS A 125 13.53 12.71 15.08
C HIS A 125 12.26 13.42 14.59
N ARG A 126 11.68 14.24 15.47
CA ARG A 126 10.44 14.97 15.20
C ARG A 126 10.49 15.74 13.87
N GLY A 127 11.59 16.43 13.58
CA GLY A 127 11.72 17.21 12.34
C GLY A 127 11.76 16.36 11.07
N GLU A 128 12.28 15.14 11.14
CA GLU A 128 12.26 14.18 10.01
C GLU A 128 10.85 13.65 9.79
N ILE A 129 10.14 13.34 10.87
CA ILE A 129 8.74 12.90 10.83
C ILE A 129 7.85 14.01 10.25
N GLU A 130 8.03 15.25 10.71
CA GLU A 130 7.27 16.41 10.21
C GLU A 130 7.55 16.65 8.72
N ARG A 131 8.81 16.52 8.28
CA ARG A 131 9.18 16.63 6.86
C ARG A 131 8.48 15.58 5.99
N MET A 132 8.31 14.36 6.50
CA MET A 132 7.67 13.27 5.76
C MET A 132 6.13 13.27 5.83
N MET A 133 5.50 14.13 6.64
CA MET A 133 4.04 14.18 6.77
C MET A 133 3.28 14.27 5.43
N PRO A 134 3.72 15.05 4.42
CA PRO A 134 3.02 15.13 3.14
C PRO A 134 2.89 13.79 2.41
N ALA A 135 3.83 12.85 2.60
CA ALA A 135 3.77 11.51 1.99
C ALA A 135 2.67 10.62 2.60
N PHE A 136 2.14 10.99 3.77
CA PHE A 136 1.18 10.18 4.54
C PHE A 136 -0.11 10.95 4.86
N ASP A 137 -0.36 12.08 4.19
CA ASP A 137 -1.57 12.88 4.40
C ASP A 137 -2.83 12.22 3.81
N MET A 138 -2.64 11.29 2.87
CA MET A 138 -3.68 10.56 2.14
C MET A 138 -4.73 11.49 1.51
N ASN A 139 -4.31 12.70 1.15
CA ASN A 139 -5.11 13.65 0.39
C ASN A 139 -4.91 13.40 -1.11
N PHE A 140 -5.86 13.87 -1.91
CA PHE A 140 -5.69 13.96 -3.35
C PHE A 140 -4.47 14.86 -3.67
N LYS A 141 -3.63 14.42 -4.59
CA LYS A 141 -2.49 15.18 -5.11
C LYS A 141 -2.87 15.68 -6.51
N GLU A 142 -2.83 17.01 -6.68
CA GLU A 142 -3.12 17.70 -7.96
C GLU A 142 -1.92 17.65 -8.90
#